data_AF-A0A9P8E286-F1
#
_entry.id   AF-A0A9P8E286-F1
#
_cell.length_a   1.000
_cell.length_b   1.000
_cell.length_c   1.000
_cell.angle_alpha   90.00
_cell.angle_beta   90.00
_cell.angle_gamma   90.00
#
_symmetry.space_group_name_H-M   'P 1'
#
loop_
_entity.id
_entity.type
_entity.pdbx_description
1 polymer ?
#
loop_
_entity_poly.entity_id
_entity_poly.type
_entity_poly.pdbx_seq_one_letter_code
_entity_poly.pdbx_strand_id
1 'polypeptide(L)'
;MAQQHGPSGEFRKHLPDLNVPRFQMMKQQDAHEYAHEFKTKHNPPWLHALYMYWRSLLAEPFKGVTSDGLVREGLFNYQDEGVDIDSIVKAAQSLLSQITDEQKQALSYHIDSPEWRTWSNPEFLLAHKGLRLDEQSDKIRDSILAILKATLSPEGYHKAVSAMRINGFLGELVQGTKVMNEFSYNFVLFGEPSSTEPWGWSFYGHHLCLNIFLFKKQIVISPWFTGAEPNEIDSGPYKGTRILTREEALGLELMQSLSPELQQKTQIYKLMKDPAMPEGRWNRDDQRHLCGAYRDNRIVPYEGITLKDMTSEQQSLVSKIIEEYFLYLPATSRAKKLKHATSFAD
;
A
#
# COMPACT_ATOMS: atom_id res chain seq x y z
N MET A 1 -15.73 -19.19 -12.36
CA MET A 1 -14.41 -19.35 -13.00
C MET A 1 -14.28 -18.26 -14.05
N ALA A 2 -13.54 -17.18 -13.77
CA ALA A 2 -13.23 -16.20 -14.80
C ALA A 2 -12.29 -16.86 -15.80
N GLN A 3 -12.73 -17.06 -17.04
CA GLN A 3 -11.87 -17.52 -18.13
C GLN A 3 -10.68 -16.55 -18.22
N GLN A 4 -9.46 -17.08 -18.02
CA GLN A 4 -8.20 -16.35 -18.20
C GLN A 4 -8.03 -15.99 -19.67
N HIS A 5 -8.72 -14.93 -20.10
CA HIS A 5 -8.40 -14.25 -21.35
C HIS A 5 -7.04 -13.58 -21.15
N GLY A 6 -6.18 -13.63 -22.18
CA GLY A 6 -4.90 -12.91 -22.18
C GLY A 6 -5.06 -11.41 -21.89
N PRO A 7 -3.94 -10.68 -21.71
CA PRO A 7 -3.99 -9.23 -21.53
C PRO A 7 -4.76 -8.59 -22.69
N SER A 8 -5.67 -7.66 -22.37
CA SER A 8 -6.56 -7.07 -23.39
C SER A 8 -5.85 -5.99 -24.19
N GLY A 9 -4.89 -5.29 -23.59
CA GLY A 9 -4.22 -4.12 -24.17
C GLY A 9 -5.11 -2.88 -24.24
N GLU A 10 -6.33 -2.93 -23.71
CA GLU A 10 -7.33 -1.86 -23.84
C GLU A 10 -6.88 -0.55 -23.19
N PHE A 11 -6.03 -0.61 -22.16
CA PHE A 11 -5.46 0.59 -21.51
C PHE A 11 -4.66 1.45 -22.48
N ARG A 12 -4.15 0.90 -23.60
CA ARG A 12 -3.33 1.64 -24.57
C ARG A 12 -4.07 2.83 -25.19
N LYS A 13 -5.39 2.74 -25.34
CA LYS A 13 -6.22 3.84 -25.85
C LYS A 13 -6.36 5.02 -24.87
N HIS A 14 -5.93 4.81 -23.63
CA HIS A 14 -5.98 5.78 -22.54
C HIS A 14 -4.60 6.32 -22.14
N LEU A 15 -3.54 5.96 -22.88
CA LEU A 15 -2.21 6.49 -22.61
C LEU A 15 -2.20 8.01 -22.82
N PRO A 16 -1.50 8.75 -21.94
CA PRO A 16 -1.43 10.20 -22.07
C PRO A 16 -0.57 10.61 -23.28
N ASP A 17 -0.77 11.85 -23.74
CA ASP A 17 0.16 12.46 -24.69
C ASP A 17 1.52 12.70 -24.02
N LEU A 18 2.53 11.95 -24.43
CA LEU A 18 3.88 12.03 -23.86
C LEU A 18 4.63 13.29 -24.29
N ASN A 19 4.12 14.07 -25.25
CA ASN A 19 4.75 15.32 -25.69
C ASN A 19 4.51 16.50 -24.74
N VAL A 20 3.62 16.37 -23.77
CA VAL A 20 3.39 17.45 -22.80
C VAL A 20 4.60 17.64 -21.86
N PRO A 21 4.84 18.86 -21.33
CA PRO A 21 6.05 19.16 -20.57
C PRO A 21 6.34 18.21 -19.41
N ARG A 22 5.33 17.72 -18.69
CA ARG A 22 5.49 16.78 -17.57
C ARG A 22 6.32 15.54 -17.96
N PHE A 23 5.94 14.84 -19.03
CA PHE A 23 6.62 13.61 -19.45
C PHE A 23 7.96 13.89 -20.12
N GLN A 24 8.09 15.01 -20.84
CA GLN A 24 9.37 15.43 -21.40
C GLN A 24 10.42 15.72 -20.32
N MET A 25 10.01 16.36 -19.20
CA MET A 25 10.90 16.57 -18.05
C MET A 25 11.21 15.26 -17.32
N MET A 26 10.17 14.46 -17.01
CA MET A 26 10.32 13.18 -16.31
C MET A 26 11.28 12.21 -17.04
N LYS A 27 11.29 12.23 -18.38
CA LYS A 27 12.21 11.42 -19.19
C LYS A 27 13.68 11.77 -18.98
N GLN A 28 13.99 13.02 -18.65
CA GLN A 28 15.36 13.51 -18.52
C GLN A 28 15.90 13.38 -17.11
N GLN A 29 15.02 13.47 -16.11
CA GLN A 29 15.37 13.53 -14.69
C GLN A 29 15.42 12.16 -14.02
N ASP A 30 16.30 12.01 -13.03
CA ASP A 30 16.19 10.92 -12.06
C ASP A 30 15.18 11.21 -10.94
N ALA A 31 14.94 10.23 -10.06
CA ALA A 31 13.98 10.36 -8.97
C ALA A 31 14.32 11.49 -7.96
N HIS A 32 15.61 11.82 -7.76
CA HIS A 32 16.05 12.88 -6.86
C HIS A 32 15.87 14.25 -7.50
N GLU A 33 16.29 14.40 -8.77
CA GLU A 33 16.13 15.63 -9.53
C GLU A 33 14.65 15.99 -9.68
N TYR A 34 13.80 15.00 -10.00
CA TYR A 34 12.36 15.20 -10.13
C TYR A 34 11.72 15.60 -8.79
N ALA A 35 12.10 14.94 -7.70
CA ALA A 35 11.62 15.29 -6.36
C ALA A 35 12.13 16.67 -5.89
N HIS A 36 13.38 17.02 -6.20
CA HIS A 36 13.97 18.31 -5.89
C HIS A 36 13.26 19.44 -6.64
N GLU A 37 13.02 19.26 -7.94
CA GLU A 37 12.28 20.21 -8.76
C GLU A 37 10.86 20.43 -8.22
N PHE A 38 10.13 19.35 -7.91
CA PHE A 38 8.80 19.45 -7.29
C PHE A 38 8.82 20.27 -5.99
N LYS A 39 9.78 19.98 -5.10
CA LYS A 39 9.91 20.64 -3.78
C LYS A 39 10.39 22.09 -3.86
N THR A 40 11.12 22.48 -4.90
CA THR A 40 11.70 23.83 -5.03
C THR A 40 10.90 24.75 -5.94
N LYS A 41 10.39 24.23 -7.06
CA LYS A 41 9.58 25.01 -8.00
C LYS A 41 8.10 25.04 -7.61
N HIS A 42 7.69 24.24 -6.63
CA HIS A 42 6.30 24.12 -6.16
C HIS A 42 5.33 23.82 -7.31
N ASN A 43 5.75 23.01 -8.28
CA ASN A 43 4.98 22.70 -9.47
C ASN A 43 4.68 21.20 -9.53
N PRO A 44 3.40 20.77 -9.54
CA PRO A 44 2.21 21.61 -9.52
C PRO A 44 1.88 22.21 -8.13
N PRO A 45 1.37 23.47 -8.06
CA PRO A 45 1.13 24.15 -6.77
C PRO A 45 0.17 23.43 -5.84
N TRP A 46 -0.90 22.80 -6.36
CA TRP A 46 -1.87 22.09 -5.51
C TRP A 46 -1.25 20.87 -4.83
N LEU A 47 -0.40 20.13 -5.54
CA LEU A 47 0.26 18.93 -5.02
C LEU A 47 1.34 19.32 -4.01
N HIS A 48 2.06 20.42 -4.26
CA HIS A 48 2.99 20.97 -3.28
C HIS A 48 2.28 21.41 -1.99
N ALA A 49 1.13 22.10 -2.11
CA ALA A 49 0.32 22.47 -0.95
C ALA A 49 -0.17 21.24 -0.16
N LEU A 50 -0.60 20.18 -0.86
CA LEU A 50 -0.98 18.91 -0.25
C LEU A 50 0.19 18.26 0.50
N TYR A 51 1.39 18.24 -0.10
CA TYR A 51 2.61 17.75 0.55
C TYR A 51 2.95 18.55 1.82
N MET A 52 2.85 19.87 1.79
CA MET A 52 3.09 20.71 2.97
C MET A 52 2.05 20.45 4.07
N TYR A 53 0.79 20.25 3.70
CA TYR A 53 -0.25 19.83 4.62
C TYR A 53 0.06 18.47 5.24
N TRP A 54 0.40 17.45 4.45
CA TRP A 54 0.83 16.14 4.96
C TRP A 54 1.98 16.23 5.97
N ARG A 55 2.98 17.07 5.69
CA ARG A 55 4.08 17.30 6.63
C ARG A 55 3.61 17.91 7.95
N SER A 56 2.66 18.84 7.92
CA SER A 56 2.10 19.41 9.15
C SER A 56 1.38 18.38 10.01
N LEU A 57 0.77 17.35 9.40
CA LEU A 57 0.08 16.26 10.14
C LEU A 57 1.04 15.38 10.96
N LEU A 58 2.34 15.35 10.61
CA LEU A 58 3.34 14.63 11.42
C LEU A 58 3.56 15.27 12.80
N ALA A 59 3.28 16.57 12.94
CA ALA A 59 3.43 17.26 14.23
C ALA A 59 2.39 16.81 15.26
N GLU A 60 1.27 16.23 14.81
CA GLU A 60 0.27 15.66 15.69
C GLU A 60 0.78 14.33 16.28
N PRO A 61 0.69 14.11 17.60
CA PRO A 61 0.96 12.80 18.18
C PRO A 61 0.10 11.72 17.54
N PHE A 62 0.67 10.54 17.34
CA PHE A 62 -0.07 9.41 16.80
C PHE A 62 -1.12 8.91 17.81
N LYS A 63 -2.35 8.72 17.33
CA LYS A 63 -3.49 8.18 18.07
C LYS A 63 -4.12 6.98 17.36
N GLY A 64 -3.90 6.85 16.05
CA GLY A 64 -4.53 5.84 15.21
C GLY A 64 -5.87 6.28 14.64
N VAL A 65 -6.48 5.37 13.89
CA VAL A 65 -7.79 5.59 13.25
C VAL A 65 -8.91 5.32 14.26
N THR A 66 -9.92 6.19 14.28
CA THR A 66 -11.11 6.06 15.14
C THR A 66 -12.39 6.12 14.30
N SER A 67 -13.51 5.63 14.82
CA SER A 67 -14.81 5.77 14.13
C SER A 67 -15.55 7.06 14.47
N ASP A 68 -15.21 7.67 15.60
CA ASP A 68 -15.98 8.74 16.26
C ASP A 68 -15.08 9.81 16.90
N GLY A 69 -13.77 9.75 16.69
CA GLY A 69 -12.80 10.63 17.35
C GLY A 69 -12.35 10.17 18.74
N LEU A 70 -12.92 9.08 19.27
CA LEU A 70 -12.55 8.53 20.58
C LEU A 70 -11.65 7.31 20.41
N VAL A 71 -10.47 7.36 21.06
CA VAL A 71 -9.54 6.22 21.08
C VAL A 71 -10.11 5.10 21.94
N ARG A 72 -10.08 3.88 21.41
CA ARG A 72 -10.51 2.66 22.10
C ARG A 72 -9.29 1.83 22.44
N GLU A 73 -8.99 1.76 23.73
CA GLU A 73 -7.87 0.99 24.26
C GLU A 73 -8.18 -0.51 24.32
N GLY A 74 -7.14 -1.34 24.28
CA GLY A 74 -7.26 -2.79 24.52
C GLY A 74 -7.99 -3.59 23.43
N LEU A 75 -8.17 -3.04 22.23
CA LEU A 75 -8.82 -3.74 21.10
C LEU A 75 -8.02 -4.94 20.60
N PHE A 76 -6.69 -4.85 20.63
CA PHE A 76 -5.81 -5.89 20.11
C PHE A 76 -4.77 -6.24 21.17
N ASN A 77 -4.79 -7.50 21.60
CA ASN A 77 -3.79 -8.05 22.50
C ASN A 77 -2.73 -8.84 21.70
N TYR A 78 -1.60 -9.11 22.35
CA TYR A 78 -0.64 -10.05 21.79
C TYR A 78 -1.32 -11.41 21.55
N GLN A 79 -1.14 -11.94 20.35
CA GLN A 79 -1.50 -13.31 20.00
C GLN A 79 -0.35 -13.93 19.22
N ASP A 80 0.05 -15.14 19.61
CA ASP A 80 1.01 -15.92 18.82
C ASP A 80 0.35 -16.29 17.49
N GLU A 81 0.79 -15.71 16.38
CA GLU A 81 0.24 -15.95 15.05
C GLU A 81 1.08 -16.98 14.26
N GLY A 82 2.03 -17.65 14.92
CA GLY A 82 2.86 -18.69 14.32
C GLY A 82 3.81 -18.18 13.24
N VAL A 83 4.17 -16.89 13.27
CA VAL A 83 5.14 -16.30 12.34
C VAL A 83 6.51 -16.92 12.61
N ASP A 84 7.20 -17.33 11.54
CA ASP A 84 8.59 -17.80 11.58
C ASP A 84 9.54 -16.61 11.72
N ILE A 85 9.53 -16.02 12.92
CA ILE A 85 10.28 -14.80 13.21
C ILE A 85 11.78 -14.99 13.07
N ASP A 86 12.31 -16.18 13.37
CA ASP A 86 13.75 -16.46 13.30
C ASP A 86 14.25 -16.43 11.86
N SER A 87 13.48 -16.94 10.90
CA SER A 87 13.79 -16.83 9.47
C SER A 87 13.77 -15.37 8.98
N ILE A 88 12.82 -14.56 9.45
CA ILE A 88 12.72 -13.14 9.09
C ILE A 88 13.90 -12.35 9.67
N VAL A 89 14.25 -12.59 10.94
CA VAL A 89 15.42 -11.99 11.60
C VAL A 89 16.70 -12.36 10.87
N LYS A 90 16.87 -13.63 10.50
CA LYS A 90 18.04 -14.09 9.73
C LYS A 90 18.16 -13.39 8.38
N ALA A 91 17.05 -13.19 7.67
CA ALA A 91 17.04 -12.46 6.40
C ALA A 91 17.46 -10.99 6.59
N ALA A 92 16.94 -10.32 7.62
CA ALA A 92 17.31 -8.94 7.94
C ALA A 92 18.78 -8.81 8.36
N GLN A 93 19.29 -9.73 9.20
CA GLN A 93 20.70 -9.77 9.58
C GLN A 93 21.62 -10.01 8.39
N SER A 94 21.19 -10.83 7.42
CA SER A 94 21.94 -11.04 6.19
C SER A 94 22.05 -9.75 5.35
N LEU A 95 21.00 -8.93 5.28
CA LEU A 95 21.10 -7.60 4.66
C LEU A 95 22.08 -6.71 5.44
N LEU A 96 21.93 -6.63 6.76
CA LEU A 96 22.77 -5.79 7.62
C LEU A 96 24.26 -6.13 7.56
N SER A 97 24.63 -7.38 7.27
CA SER A 97 26.03 -7.79 7.12
C SER A 97 26.66 -7.42 5.77
N GLN A 98 25.89 -6.85 4.85
CA GLN A 98 26.31 -6.58 3.47
C GLN A 98 26.35 -5.08 3.12
N ILE A 99 25.78 -4.24 3.98
CA ILE A 99 25.69 -2.80 3.78
C ILE A 99 26.80 -2.07 4.53
N THR A 100 27.16 -0.87 4.08
CA THR A 100 28.12 0.00 4.78
C THR A 100 27.49 0.64 6.02
N ASP A 101 28.30 1.25 6.88
CA ASP A 101 27.81 1.98 8.05
C ASP A 101 26.91 3.17 7.65
N GLU A 102 27.22 3.85 6.54
CA GLU A 102 26.38 4.94 6.00
C GLU A 102 25.02 4.41 5.54
N GLN A 103 25.01 3.29 4.81
CA GLN A 103 23.76 2.64 4.38
C GLN A 103 22.96 2.14 5.58
N LYS A 104 23.63 1.59 6.61
CA LYS A 104 22.98 1.16 7.84
C LYS A 104 22.35 2.33 8.58
N GLN A 105 23.03 3.47 8.65
CA GLN A 105 22.49 4.69 9.25
C GLN A 105 21.28 5.22 8.47
N ALA A 106 21.29 5.16 7.14
CA ALA A 106 20.14 5.52 6.31
C ALA A 106 18.97 4.53 6.44
N LEU A 107 19.26 3.25 6.69
CA LEU A 107 18.31 2.16 6.76
C LEU A 107 17.54 2.11 8.09
N SER A 108 18.15 2.52 9.20
CA SER A 108 17.65 2.20 10.54
C SER A 108 17.06 3.40 11.28
N TYR A 109 15.83 3.25 11.77
CA TYR A 109 15.14 4.18 12.67
C TYR A 109 14.81 3.52 14.01
N HIS A 110 14.53 4.33 15.03
CA HIS A 110 14.00 3.83 16.31
C HIS A 110 12.58 3.27 16.13
N ILE A 111 12.12 2.33 16.96
CA ILE A 111 10.77 1.76 16.82
C ILE A 111 9.65 2.81 16.95
N ASP A 112 9.86 3.83 17.78
CA ASP A 112 8.91 4.93 18.02
C ASP A 112 9.06 6.11 17.03
N SER A 113 9.85 5.95 15.97
CA SER A 113 10.11 7.02 15.01
C SER A 113 8.82 7.43 14.27
N PRO A 114 8.52 8.74 14.16
CA PRO A 114 7.36 9.22 13.41
C PRO A 114 7.43 8.87 11.92
N GLU A 115 8.61 8.49 11.42
CA GLU A 115 8.83 8.05 10.05
C GLU A 115 7.94 6.88 9.63
N TRP A 116 7.39 6.05 10.54
CA TRP A 116 6.32 5.10 10.18
C TRP A 116 5.19 5.74 9.37
N ARG A 117 4.87 7.01 9.68
CA ARG A 117 3.76 7.79 9.13
C ARG A 117 4.10 8.53 7.83
N THR A 118 5.32 8.42 7.34
CA THR A 118 5.76 9.09 6.09
C THR A 118 5.56 8.22 4.85
N TRP A 119 4.64 7.26 4.92
CA TRP A 119 4.27 6.44 3.77
C TRP A 119 3.42 7.26 2.80
N SER A 120 3.72 7.12 1.52
CA SER A 120 3.01 7.73 0.40
C SER A 120 3.33 6.94 -0.85
N ASN A 121 2.50 7.06 -1.88
CA ASN A 121 2.63 6.30 -3.11
C ASN A 121 2.76 7.15 -4.40
N PRO A 122 3.38 8.35 -4.43
CA PRO A 122 3.72 8.99 -5.70
C PRO A 122 4.94 8.32 -6.36
N GLU A 123 5.15 8.61 -7.64
CA GLU A 123 6.27 8.08 -8.44
C GLU A 123 7.65 8.61 -8.02
N PHE A 124 7.70 9.63 -7.17
CA PHE A 124 8.91 10.34 -6.78
C PHE A 124 9.13 10.41 -5.26
N LEU A 125 10.35 10.72 -4.84
CA LEU A 125 10.79 10.66 -3.44
C LEU A 125 10.25 11.83 -2.58
N LEU A 126 9.00 11.75 -2.13
CA LEU A 126 8.46 12.68 -1.13
C LEU A 126 9.19 12.55 0.20
N ALA A 127 9.20 11.35 0.76
CA ALA A 127 10.02 10.98 1.91
C ALA A 127 11.21 10.14 1.43
N HIS A 128 12.42 10.62 1.70
CA HIS A 128 13.65 9.88 1.45
C HIS A 128 14.08 9.26 2.78
N LYS A 129 13.64 8.03 3.04
CA LYS A 129 14.02 7.23 4.21
C LYS A 129 14.39 5.82 3.77
N GLY A 130 15.43 5.25 4.35
CA GLY A 130 15.89 3.93 3.98
C GLY A 130 16.74 3.89 2.72
N LEU A 131 16.84 2.69 2.15
CA LEU A 131 17.62 2.41 0.94
C LEU A 131 16.67 2.25 -0.26
N ARG A 132 16.96 2.98 -1.34
CA ARG A 132 16.23 2.85 -2.60
C ARG A 132 16.85 1.77 -3.49
N LEU A 133 16.05 0.81 -3.95
CA LEU A 133 16.52 -0.45 -4.58
C LEU A 133 17.22 -0.27 -5.94
N ASP A 134 16.86 0.74 -6.72
CA ASP A 134 17.51 1.05 -8.02
C ASP A 134 18.86 1.77 -7.86
N GLU A 135 19.23 2.14 -6.62
CA GLU A 135 20.54 2.71 -6.26
C GLU A 135 21.46 1.70 -5.58
N GLN A 136 20.95 0.50 -5.28
CA GLN A 136 21.74 -0.55 -4.63
C GLN A 136 22.25 -1.58 -5.64
N SER A 137 23.30 -2.29 -5.24
CA SER A 137 23.75 -3.50 -5.95
C SER A 137 22.64 -4.57 -5.95
N ASP A 138 22.67 -5.45 -6.97
CA ASP A 138 21.72 -6.57 -7.07
C ASP A 138 21.75 -7.45 -5.81
N LYS A 139 22.91 -7.63 -5.19
CA LYS A 139 23.07 -8.39 -3.95
C LYS A 139 22.28 -7.81 -2.76
N ILE A 140 22.31 -6.49 -2.59
CA ILE A 140 21.54 -5.78 -1.55
C ILE A 140 20.05 -5.83 -1.87
N ARG A 141 19.70 -5.59 -3.15
CA ARG A 141 18.31 -5.67 -3.63
C ARG A 141 17.69 -7.05 -3.37
N ASP A 142 18.39 -8.12 -3.73
CA ASP A 142 17.95 -9.50 -3.52
C ASP A 142 17.78 -9.80 -2.03
N SER A 143 18.67 -9.27 -1.18
CA SER A 143 18.58 -9.42 0.28
C SER A 143 17.33 -8.72 0.84
N ILE A 144 16.99 -7.54 0.34
CA ILE A 144 15.73 -6.85 0.72
C ILE A 144 14.52 -7.68 0.26
N LEU A 145 14.51 -8.16 -0.98
CA LEU A 145 13.41 -8.99 -1.49
C LEU A 145 13.29 -10.32 -0.74
N ALA A 146 14.39 -10.86 -0.21
CA ALA A 146 14.38 -12.04 0.65
C ALA A 146 13.68 -11.76 2.00
N ILE A 147 13.82 -10.55 2.57
CA ILE A 147 13.07 -10.14 3.78
C ILE A 147 11.57 -10.13 3.49
N LEU A 148 11.15 -9.51 2.37
CA LEU A 148 9.75 -9.51 1.94
C LEU A 148 9.22 -10.94 1.79
N LYS A 149 9.99 -11.81 1.12
CA LYS A 149 9.61 -13.22 0.88
C LYS A 149 9.51 -14.04 2.17
N ALA A 150 10.41 -13.81 3.13
CA ALA A 150 10.39 -14.49 4.42
C ALA A 150 9.22 -14.03 5.31
N THR A 151 8.77 -12.79 5.14
CA THR A 151 7.76 -12.16 6.00
C THR A 151 6.33 -12.34 5.49
N LEU A 152 6.13 -12.24 4.18
CA LEU A 152 4.81 -12.25 3.56
C LEU A 152 4.37 -13.68 3.22
N SER A 153 3.07 -13.88 3.01
CA SER A 153 2.58 -15.10 2.37
C SER A 153 3.14 -15.26 0.95
N PRO A 154 3.13 -16.49 0.39
CA PRO A 154 3.48 -16.70 -1.02
C PRO A 154 2.65 -15.84 -1.98
N GLU A 155 1.34 -15.72 -1.77
CA GLU A 155 0.45 -14.93 -2.62
C GLU A 155 0.70 -13.43 -2.48
N GLY A 156 0.91 -12.98 -1.24
CA GLY A 156 1.22 -11.58 -0.91
C GLY A 156 2.57 -11.16 -1.49
N TYR A 157 3.60 -11.99 -1.36
CA TYR A 157 4.90 -11.75 -1.99
C TYR A 157 4.77 -11.68 -3.53
N HIS A 158 4.03 -12.61 -4.14
CA HIS A 158 3.76 -12.57 -5.57
C HIS A 158 3.04 -11.28 -5.99
N LYS A 159 2.04 -10.84 -5.22
CA LYS A 159 1.32 -9.58 -5.46
C LYS A 159 2.25 -8.37 -5.34
N ALA A 160 3.12 -8.34 -4.33
CA ALA A 160 4.11 -7.27 -4.13
C ALA A 160 5.08 -7.16 -5.33
N VAL A 161 5.69 -8.27 -5.74
CA VAL A 161 6.59 -8.31 -6.91
C VAL A 161 5.84 -7.97 -8.20
N SER A 162 4.58 -8.38 -8.34
CA SER A 162 3.77 -8.03 -9.50
C SER A 162 3.46 -6.52 -9.56
N ALA A 163 3.21 -5.88 -8.42
CA ALA A 163 3.06 -4.43 -8.34
C ALA A 163 4.35 -3.69 -8.74
N MET A 164 5.52 -4.22 -8.34
CA MET A 164 6.83 -3.71 -8.76
C MET A 164 7.02 -3.79 -10.28
N ARG A 165 6.70 -4.95 -10.87
CA ARG A 165 6.79 -5.14 -12.33
C ARG A 165 5.84 -4.23 -13.09
N ILE A 166 4.61 -4.06 -12.60
CA ILE A 166 3.64 -3.13 -13.18
C ILE A 166 4.15 -1.69 -13.10
N ASN A 167 4.81 -1.31 -12.00
CA ASN A 167 5.47 -0.01 -11.89
C ASN A 167 6.55 0.19 -12.95
N GLY A 168 7.39 -0.83 -13.17
CA GLY A 168 8.39 -0.84 -14.24
C GLY A 168 7.74 -0.69 -15.63
N PHE A 169 6.69 -1.46 -15.89
CA PHE A 169 5.96 -1.41 -17.15
C PHE A 169 5.31 -0.04 -17.39
N LEU A 170 4.71 0.57 -16.37
CA LEU A 170 4.19 1.94 -16.48
C LEU A 170 5.32 2.92 -16.83
N GLY A 171 6.48 2.78 -16.19
CA GLY A 171 7.66 3.58 -16.47
C GLY A 171 8.08 3.53 -17.93
N GLU A 172 8.05 2.34 -18.54
CA GLU A 172 8.29 2.14 -19.98
C GLU A 172 7.23 2.81 -20.84
N LEU A 173 5.94 2.62 -20.51
CA LEU A 173 4.82 3.20 -21.25
C LEU A 173 4.89 4.73 -21.32
N VAL A 174 5.31 5.38 -20.24
CA VAL A 174 5.39 6.85 -20.15
C VAL A 174 6.80 7.40 -20.43
N GLN A 175 7.76 6.54 -20.79
CA GLN A 175 9.17 6.89 -21.01
C GLN A 175 9.84 7.57 -19.80
N GLY A 176 9.42 7.22 -18.59
CA GLY A 176 9.85 7.81 -17.32
C GLY A 176 10.71 6.89 -16.44
N THR A 177 11.41 5.91 -17.04
CA THR A 177 12.11 4.82 -16.31
C THR A 177 13.19 5.28 -15.34
N LYS A 178 13.73 6.50 -15.50
CA LYS A 178 14.69 7.10 -14.56
C LYS A 178 14.06 7.52 -13.23
N VAL A 179 12.75 7.81 -13.23
CA VAL A 179 11.98 8.15 -12.02
C VAL A 179 11.27 6.91 -11.48
N MET A 180 10.69 6.13 -12.39
CA MET A 180 9.78 5.02 -12.09
C MET A 180 10.14 3.77 -12.90
N ASN A 181 10.74 2.79 -12.24
CA ASN A 181 11.13 1.49 -12.79
C ASN A 181 10.75 0.36 -11.83
N GLU A 182 11.06 -0.90 -12.18
CA GLU A 182 10.75 -2.08 -11.35
C GLU A 182 11.28 -1.97 -9.90
N PHE A 183 12.41 -1.29 -9.71
CA PHE A 183 13.12 -1.17 -8.44
C PHE A 183 13.04 0.24 -7.83
N SER A 184 12.12 1.08 -8.28
CA SER A 184 11.83 2.40 -7.70
C SER A 184 11.06 2.31 -6.38
N TYR A 185 11.62 1.57 -5.43
CA TYR A 185 11.07 1.29 -4.11
C TYR A 185 12.13 1.52 -3.05
N ASN A 186 11.69 1.85 -1.84
CA ASN A 186 12.53 2.14 -0.70
C ASN A 186 12.25 1.14 0.42
N PHE A 187 13.29 0.72 1.14
CA PHE A 187 13.20 -0.18 2.28
C PHE A 187 13.84 0.44 3.51
N VAL A 188 13.14 0.39 4.64
CA VAL A 188 13.56 1.00 5.91
C VAL A 188 13.22 0.09 7.08
N LEU A 189 14.10 0.03 8.09
CA LEU A 189 13.93 -0.73 9.33
C LEU A 189 13.55 0.21 10.49
N PHE A 190 12.77 -0.33 11.42
CA PHE A 190 12.39 0.34 12.67
C PHE A 190 12.64 -0.61 13.85
N GLY A 191 13.52 -0.20 14.76
CA GLY A 191 14.06 -1.09 15.78
C GLY A 191 15.07 -2.08 15.20
N GLU A 192 15.62 -2.92 16.08
CA GLU A 192 16.62 -3.94 15.70
C GLU A 192 15.95 -5.30 15.45
N PRO A 193 16.30 -6.03 14.38
CA PRO A 193 15.77 -7.37 14.12
C PRO A 193 15.94 -8.31 15.32
N SER A 194 14.82 -8.76 15.88
CA SER A 194 14.77 -9.55 17.11
C SER A 194 13.64 -10.58 17.10
N SER A 195 13.85 -11.74 17.72
CA SER A 195 12.76 -12.71 17.92
C SER A 195 11.93 -12.46 19.18
N THR A 196 12.35 -11.52 20.04
CA THR A 196 11.69 -11.23 21.33
C THR A 196 11.22 -9.79 21.48
N GLU A 197 11.92 -8.84 20.88
CA GLU A 197 11.64 -7.40 20.97
C GLU A 197 10.82 -6.90 19.78
N PRO A 198 10.06 -5.80 19.92
CA PRO A 198 9.32 -5.22 18.81
C PRO A 198 10.27 -4.58 17.80
N TRP A 199 10.04 -4.89 16.53
CA TRP A 199 10.75 -4.27 15.40
C TRP A 199 9.87 -4.36 14.15
N GLY A 200 10.32 -3.77 13.05
CA GLY A 200 9.58 -3.86 11.82
C GLY A 200 10.26 -3.16 10.67
N TRP A 201 9.53 -3.04 9.56
CA TRP A 201 10.03 -2.42 8.36
C TRP A 201 8.91 -1.81 7.52
N SER A 202 9.28 -0.80 6.73
CA SER A 202 8.44 -0.33 5.63
C SER A 202 9.08 -0.62 4.30
N PHE A 203 8.26 -0.99 3.32
CA PHE A 203 8.63 -1.07 1.91
C PHE A 203 7.66 -0.22 1.11
N TYR A 204 8.15 0.81 0.41
CA TYR A 204 7.26 1.79 -0.20
C TYR A 204 7.74 2.33 -1.54
N GLY A 205 6.78 2.59 -2.41
CA GLY A 205 6.93 3.17 -3.75
C GLY A 205 5.56 3.36 -4.40
N HIS A 206 5.55 3.76 -5.67
CA HIS A 206 4.36 4.24 -6.37
C HIS A 206 3.14 3.29 -6.33
N HIS A 207 3.35 1.99 -6.52
CA HIS A 207 2.27 0.99 -6.54
C HIS A 207 2.18 0.10 -5.30
N LEU A 208 3.05 0.29 -4.31
CA LEU A 208 3.06 -0.57 -3.12
C LEU A 208 3.61 0.19 -1.92
N CYS A 209 2.84 0.20 -0.83
CA CYS A 209 3.33 0.58 0.49
C CYS A 209 2.97 -0.53 1.47
N LEU A 210 3.94 -1.00 2.22
CA LEU A 210 3.79 -1.98 3.29
C LEU A 210 4.43 -1.41 4.55
N ASN A 211 3.70 -1.40 5.66
CA ASN A 211 4.25 -1.19 6.98
C ASN A 211 4.04 -2.46 7.78
N ILE A 212 5.13 -3.07 8.22
CA ILE A 212 5.14 -4.36 8.89
C ILE A 212 5.71 -4.18 10.28
N PHE A 213 4.88 -4.45 11.29
CA PHE A 213 5.30 -4.53 12.68
C PHE A 213 5.34 -5.99 13.13
N LEU A 214 6.43 -6.37 13.77
CA LEU A 214 6.73 -7.71 14.25
C LEU A 214 6.97 -7.66 15.75
N PHE A 215 6.33 -8.56 16.48
CA PHE A 215 6.60 -8.76 17.90
C PHE A 215 6.47 -10.23 18.23
N LYS A 216 7.59 -10.87 18.58
CA LYS A 216 7.67 -12.32 18.75
C LYS A 216 7.09 -13.02 17.51
N LYS A 217 6.05 -13.82 17.67
CA LYS A 217 5.38 -14.57 16.59
C LYS A 217 4.12 -13.89 16.06
N GLN A 218 3.93 -12.60 16.35
CA GLN A 218 2.82 -11.80 15.86
C GLN A 218 3.27 -10.86 14.75
N ILE A 219 2.42 -10.68 13.74
CA ILE A 219 2.63 -9.73 12.64
C ILE A 219 1.43 -8.79 12.49
N VAL A 220 1.70 -7.51 12.32
CA VAL A 220 0.72 -6.49 11.94
C VAL A 220 1.17 -5.85 10.64
N ILE A 221 0.28 -5.86 9.65
CA ILE A 221 0.51 -5.23 8.35
C ILE A 221 -0.51 -4.10 8.21
N SER A 222 -0.12 -2.88 8.59
CA SER A 222 -0.95 -1.69 8.47
C SER A 222 -0.13 -0.42 8.82
N PRO A 223 -0.36 0.72 8.14
CA PRO A 223 -1.16 0.84 6.92
C PRO A 223 -0.45 0.18 5.74
N TRP A 224 -1.21 -0.27 4.75
CA TRP A 224 -0.67 -0.75 3.48
C TRP A 224 -1.50 -0.24 2.30
N PHE A 225 -0.87 -0.18 1.14
CA PHE A 225 -1.47 0.23 -0.13
C PHE A 225 -0.97 -0.68 -1.24
N THR A 226 -1.83 -1.02 -2.19
CA THR A 226 -1.42 -1.64 -3.46
C THR A 226 -2.22 -1.00 -4.58
N GLY A 227 -1.51 -0.42 -5.54
CA GLY A 227 -2.06 0.16 -6.76
C GLY A 227 -1.58 -0.59 -7.98
N ALA A 228 -2.22 -0.32 -9.11
CA ALA A 228 -1.80 -0.81 -10.40
C ALA A 228 -2.33 0.11 -11.50
N GLU A 229 -1.43 0.75 -12.23
CA GLU A 229 -1.73 1.54 -13.42
C GLU A 229 -0.73 1.20 -14.51
N PRO A 230 -1.13 0.57 -15.64
CA PRO A 230 -2.35 -0.23 -15.78
C PRO A 230 -2.38 -1.43 -14.82
N ASN A 231 -3.52 -2.12 -14.70
CA ASN A 231 -3.63 -3.35 -13.88
C ASN A 231 -3.18 -4.63 -14.60
N GLU A 232 -2.58 -4.50 -15.79
CA GLU A 232 -2.07 -5.62 -16.59
C GLU A 232 -0.80 -5.26 -17.36
N ILE A 233 0.02 -6.28 -17.64
CA ILE A 233 1.19 -6.17 -18.54
C ILE A 233 0.88 -6.95 -19.82
N ASP A 234 0.89 -6.27 -20.97
CA ASP A 234 0.49 -6.86 -22.26
C ASP A 234 1.66 -7.20 -23.20
N SER A 235 2.88 -6.83 -22.81
CA SER A 235 4.11 -6.96 -23.63
C SER A 235 5.35 -7.14 -22.74
N GLY A 236 6.49 -7.47 -23.36
CA GLY A 236 7.74 -7.68 -22.65
C GLY A 236 7.83 -8.99 -21.85
N PRO A 237 8.85 -9.14 -20.98
CA PRO A 237 9.16 -10.39 -20.29
C PRO A 237 8.10 -10.81 -19.26
N TYR A 238 7.30 -9.85 -18.78
CA TYR A 238 6.27 -10.08 -17.75
C TYR A 238 4.84 -10.05 -18.32
N LYS A 239 4.68 -10.20 -19.64
CA LYS A 239 3.38 -10.27 -20.32
C LYS A 239 2.47 -11.29 -19.63
N GLY A 240 1.24 -10.87 -19.35
CA GLY A 240 0.22 -11.67 -18.67
C GLY A 240 0.11 -11.41 -17.17
N THR A 241 1.03 -10.63 -16.58
CA THR A 241 0.89 -10.19 -15.18
C THR A 241 -0.39 -9.36 -15.02
N ARG A 242 -1.21 -9.70 -14.02
CA ARG A 242 -2.44 -8.99 -13.63
C ARG A 242 -2.61 -9.03 -12.12
N ILE A 243 -3.01 -7.91 -11.51
CA ILE A 243 -3.32 -7.80 -10.08
C ILE A 243 -4.60 -6.98 -9.87
N LEU A 244 -5.16 -7.00 -8.65
CA LEU A 244 -6.36 -6.27 -8.24
C LEU A 244 -7.66 -6.69 -8.93
N THR A 245 -7.63 -7.73 -9.78
CA THR A 245 -8.80 -8.22 -10.52
C THR A 245 -9.81 -8.94 -9.62
N ARG A 246 -9.34 -9.59 -8.54
CA ARG A 246 -10.21 -10.36 -7.66
C ARG A 246 -10.94 -9.45 -6.69
N GLU A 247 -10.25 -8.46 -6.15
CA GLU A 247 -10.78 -7.40 -5.30
C GLU A 247 -11.86 -6.61 -6.03
N GLU A 248 -11.59 -6.20 -7.28
CA GLU A 248 -12.55 -5.56 -8.16
C GLU A 248 -13.79 -6.44 -8.38
N ALA A 249 -13.59 -7.69 -8.79
CA ALA A 249 -14.68 -8.60 -9.09
C ALA A 249 -15.58 -8.88 -7.86
N LEU A 250 -14.97 -9.14 -6.70
CA LEU A 250 -15.71 -9.41 -5.46
C LEU A 250 -16.50 -8.19 -4.98
N GLY A 251 -15.91 -6.99 -5.05
CA GLY A 251 -16.59 -5.75 -4.68
C GLY A 251 -17.78 -5.45 -5.60
N LEU A 252 -17.61 -5.66 -6.91
CA LEU A 252 -18.68 -5.48 -7.89
C LEU A 252 -19.79 -6.53 -7.71
N GLU A 253 -19.42 -7.80 -7.53
CA GLU A 253 -20.35 -8.91 -7.28
C GLU A 253 -21.19 -8.65 -6.02
N LEU A 254 -20.55 -8.19 -4.93
CA LEU A 254 -21.26 -7.83 -3.70
C LEU A 254 -22.32 -6.77 -3.97
N MET A 255 -21.94 -5.62 -4.56
CA MET A 255 -22.88 -4.53 -4.83
C MET A 255 -24.02 -4.98 -5.75
N GLN A 256 -23.73 -5.76 -6.80
CA GLN A 256 -24.73 -6.26 -7.73
C GLN A 256 -25.67 -7.30 -7.11
N SER A 257 -25.21 -8.04 -6.11
CA SER A 257 -26.02 -9.05 -5.41
C SER A 257 -27.02 -8.48 -4.39
N LEU A 258 -26.86 -7.22 -3.99
CA LEU A 258 -27.78 -6.55 -3.05
C LEU A 258 -29.14 -6.27 -3.72
N SER A 259 -30.22 -6.27 -2.93
CA SER A 259 -31.54 -5.83 -3.42
C SER A 259 -31.50 -4.34 -3.81
N PRO A 260 -32.41 -3.85 -4.67
CA PRO A 260 -32.46 -2.42 -5.01
C PRO A 260 -32.51 -1.49 -3.79
N GLU A 261 -33.24 -1.88 -2.74
CA GLU A 261 -33.34 -1.12 -1.49
C GLU A 261 -32.01 -1.09 -0.73
N LEU A 262 -31.29 -2.23 -0.66
CA LEU A 262 -29.98 -2.29 -0.02
C LEU A 262 -28.90 -1.58 -0.84
N GLN A 263 -28.93 -1.68 -2.17
CA GLN A 263 -28.05 -0.90 -3.05
C GLN A 263 -28.18 0.60 -2.79
N GLN A 264 -29.43 1.09 -2.67
CA GLN A 264 -29.70 2.49 -2.38
C GLN A 264 -29.15 2.92 -1.02
N LYS A 265 -29.23 2.05 0.01
CA LYS A 265 -28.66 2.33 1.34
C LYS A 265 -27.14 2.26 1.37
N THR A 266 -26.54 1.31 0.65
CA THR A 266 -25.08 1.15 0.57
C THR A 266 -24.42 2.29 -0.21
N GLN A 267 -25.11 2.85 -1.21
CA GLN A 267 -24.64 4.02 -1.95
C GLN A 267 -24.79 5.31 -1.13
N ILE A 268 -23.78 5.63 -0.31
CA ILE A 268 -23.79 6.81 0.58
C ILE A 268 -23.99 8.13 -0.18
N TYR A 269 -23.41 8.23 -1.38
CA TYR A 269 -23.52 9.40 -2.25
C TYR A 269 -23.76 8.99 -3.70
N LYS A 270 -24.60 9.76 -4.40
CA LYS A 270 -25.00 9.46 -5.79
C LYS A 270 -23.84 9.69 -6.75
N LEU A 271 -23.02 10.71 -6.51
CA LEU A 271 -21.92 11.10 -7.37
C LEU A 271 -20.55 10.78 -6.74
N MET A 272 -19.52 10.68 -7.58
CA MET A 272 -18.12 10.59 -7.12
C MET A 272 -17.68 11.84 -6.36
N LYS A 273 -18.14 13.01 -6.81
CA LYS A 273 -18.06 14.28 -6.09
C LYS A 273 -19.50 14.81 -5.96
N ASP A 274 -20.12 14.54 -4.82
CA ASP A 274 -21.53 14.83 -4.58
C ASP A 274 -21.70 16.12 -3.78
N PRO A 275 -22.58 17.07 -4.17
CA PRO A 275 -22.84 18.28 -3.40
C PRO A 275 -23.33 18.03 -1.96
N ALA A 276 -23.87 16.85 -1.67
CA ALA A 276 -24.29 16.47 -0.32
C ALA A 276 -23.13 16.03 0.59
N MET A 277 -21.92 15.85 0.04
CA MET A 277 -20.75 15.51 0.84
C MET A 277 -20.36 16.68 1.75
N PRO A 278 -20.03 16.42 3.04
CA PRO A 278 -19.49 17.46 3.90
C PRO A 278 -18.09 17.88 3.42
N GLU A 279 -17.66 19.06 3.87
CA GLU A 279 -16.30 19.55 3.60
C GLU A 279 -15.24 18.51 4.03
N GLY A 280 -14.22 18.32 3.19
CA GLY A 280 -13.14 17.36 3.45
C GLY A 280 -13.45 15.89 3.13
N ARG A 281 -14.71 15.53 2.79
CA ARG A 281 -15.09 14.16 2.37
C ARG A 281 -14.54 13.78 0.99
N TRP A 282 -14.37 14.77 0.11
CA TRP A 282 -13.79 14.58 -1.20
C TRP A 282 -12.56 15.46 -1.38
N ASN A 283 -11.48 14.93 -1.94
CA ASN A 283 -10.35 15.72 -2.42
C ASN A 283 -9.87 15.23 -3.79
N ARG A 284 -9.08 16.05 -4.50
CA ARG A 284 -8.69 15.76 -5.88
C ARG A 284 -7.85 14.49 -6.02
N ASP A 285 -6.97 14.24 -5.06
CA ASP A 285 -5.91 13.23 -5.16
C ASP A 285 -6.35 11.88 -4.56
N ASP A 286 -7.09 11.88 -3.44
CA ASP A 286 -7.66 10.66 -2.83
C ASP A 286 -9.15 10.42 -3.17
N GLN A 287 -9.81 11.33 -3.89
CA GLN A 287 -11.26 11.28 -4.13
C GLN A 287 -12.06 11.07 -2.85
N ARG A 288 -12.76 9.93 -2.70
CA ARG A 288 -13.60 9.58 -1.54
C ARG A 288 -12.90 8.70 -0.50
N HIS A 289 -11.61 8.39 -0.66
CA HIS A 289 -10.90 7.56 0.32
C HIS A 289 -10.84 8.27 1.68
N LEU A 290 -11.16 7.53 2.74
CA LEU A 290 -11.26 8.07 4.10
C LEU A 290 -9.92 8.09 4.84
N CYS A 291 -9.01 7.22 4.42
CA CYS A 291 -7.61 7.18 4.82
C CYS A 291 -6.72 7.40 3.59
N GLY A 292 -5.51 7.89 3.80
CA GLY A 292 -4.53 8.16 2.75
C GLY A 292 -3.17 8.48 3.37
N ALA A 293 -2.20 8.85 2.53
CA ALA A 293 -0.85 9.17 2.97
C ALA A 293 -0.85 10.20 4.13
N TYR A 294 -0.01 9.96 5.15
CA TYR A 294 0.16 10.80 6.37
C TYR A 294 -1.08 10.96 7.26
N ARG A 295 -2.20 10.35 6.90
CA ARG A 295 -3.50 10.51 7.57
C ARG A 295 -3.75 9.36 8.53
N ASP A 296 -2.81 9.11 9.44
CA ASP A 296 -2.87 7.97 10.37
C ASP A 296 -3.76 8.22 11.61
N ASN A 297 -4.27 9.45 11.78
CA ASN A 297 -5.15 9.88 12.88
C ASN A 297 -6.61 10.13 12.40
N ARG A 298 -7.07 9.49 11.31
CA ARG A 298 -8.37 9.82 10.71
C ARG A 298 -9.55 9.32 11.53
N ILE A 299 -10.66 10.05 11.39
CA ILE A 299 -11.99 9.60 11.81
C ILE A 299 -12.65 8.96 10.58
N VAL A 300 -12.96 7.67 10.66
CA VAL A 300 -13.58 6.86 9.62
C VAL A 300 -14.94 6.38 10.13
N PRO A 301 -16.03 7.13 9.86
CA PRO A 301 -17.35 6.79 10.38
C PRO A 301 -17.85 5.47 9.78
N TYR A 302 -18.68 4.75 10.54
CA TYR A 302 -19.44 3.63 10.01
C TYR A 302 -20.53 4.15 9.07
N GLU A 303 -20.55 3.64 7.84
CA GLU A 303 -21.47 4.06 6.80
C GLU A 303 -21.93 2.84 5.99
N GLY A 304 -23.14 2.91 5.45
CA GLY A 304 -23.72 1.86 4.62
C GLY A 304 -24.66 0.95 5.39
N ILE A 305 -24.60 -0.34 5.10
CA ILE A 305 -25.46 -1.37 5.70
C ILE A 305 -24.65 -2.32 6.57
N THR A 306 -25.34 -3.05 7.44
CA THR A 306 -24.68 -4.04 8.32
C THR A 306 -24.64 -5.42 7.67
N LEU A 307 -23.73 -6.29 8.13
CA LEU A 307 -23.72 -7.69 7.70
C LEU A 307 -25.00 -8.44 8.06
N LYS A 308 -25.71 -8.01 9.11
CA LYS A 308 -26.99 -8.62 9.53
C LYS A 308 -28.11 -8.39 8.53
N ASP A 309 -27.99 -7.35 7.70
CA ASP A 309 -28.95 -7.05 6.63
C ASP A 309 -28.68 -7.88 5.36
N MET A 310 -27.59 -8.65 5.33
CA MET A 310 -27.14 -9.43 4.17
C MET A 310 -27.50 -10.91 4.29
N THR A 311 -27.70 -11.59 3.14
CA THR A 311 -27.83 -13.05 3.09
C THR A 311 -26.49 -13.74 3.40
N SER A 312 -26.52 -15.05 3.70
CA SER A 312 -25.30 -15.82 3.95
C SER A 312 -24.34 -15.82 2.75
N GLU A 313 -24.85 -15.79 1.52
CA GLU A 313 -24.05 -15.69 0.29
C GLU A 313 -23.35 -14.33 0.19
N GLN A 314 -24.05 -13.24 0.52
CA GLN A 314 -23.49 -11.88 0.55
C GLN A 314 -22.46 -11.71 1.66
N GLN A 315 -22.71 -12.27 2.86
CA GLN A 315 -21.72 -12.30 3.94
C GLN A 315 -20.47 -13.10 3.55
N SER A 316 -20.62 -14.17 2.76
CA SER A 316 -19.50 -14.90 2.17
C SER A 316 -18.68 -14.04 1.21
N LEU A 317 -19.33 -13.18 0.40
CA LEU A 317 -18.63 -12.21 -0.46
C LEU A 317 -17.83 -11.21 0.37
N VAL A 318 -18.40 -10.65 1.45
CA VAL A 318 -17.66 -9.75 2.34
C VAL A 318 -16.45 -10.45 2.97
N SER A 319 -16.62 -11.71 3.41
CA SER A 319 -15.51 -12.49 3.96
C SER A 319 -14.37 -12.69 2.95
N LYS A 320 -14.71 -12.97 1.68
CA LYS A 320 -13.72 -13.08 0.59
C LYS A 320 -13.03 -11.75 0.31
N ILE A 321 -13.76 -10.63 0.36
CA ILE A 321 -13.16 -9.29 0.24
C ILE A 321 -12.14 -9.08 1.36
N ILE A 322 -12.54 -9.30 2.62
CA ILE A 322 -11.64 -9.16 3.78
C ILE A 322 -10.39 -10.05 3.62
N GLU A 323 -10.56 -11.27 3.12
CA GLU A 323 -9.44 -12.19 2.86
C GLU A 323 -8.41 -11.61 1.87
N GLU A 324 -8.85 -10.94 0.79
CA GLU A 324 -7.95 -10.26 -0.15
C GLU A 324 -7.17 -9.12 0.52
N TYR A 325 -7.77 -8.41 1.48
CA TYR A 325 -7.09 -7.38 2.27
C TYR A 325 -6.10 -7.97 3.30
N PHE A 326 -6.24 -9.25 3.63
CA PHE A 326 -5.31 -10.00 4.48
C PHE A 326 -4.33 -10.87 3.68
N LEU A 327 -4.32 -10.77 2.35
CA LEU A 327 -3.51 -11.62 1.48
C LEU A 327 -2.01 -11.52 1.79
N TYR A 328 -1.51 -10.37 2.23
CA TYR A 328 -0.10 -10.21 2.61
C TYR A 328 0.31 -11.00 3.85
N LEU A 329 -0.63 -11.31 4.75
CA LEU A 329 -0.35 -12.00 5.99
C LEU A 329 -0.04 -13.48 5.75
N PRO A 330 0.94 -14.06 6.48
CA PRO A 330 1.15 -15.50 6.55
C PRO A 330 -0.13 -16.25 6.90
N ALA A 331 -0.29 -17.49 6.41
CA ALA A 331 -1.55 -18.23 6.45
C ALA A 331 -2.21 -18.29 7.85
N THR A 332 -1.44 -18.60 8.90
CA THR A 332 -1.96 -18.68 10.26
C THR A 332 -2.44 -17.32 10.78
N SER A 333 -1.67 -16.26 10.56
CA SER A 333 -2.06 -14.89 10.91
C SER A 333 -3.32 -14.47 10.14
N ARG A 334 -3.35 -14.70 8.82
CA ARG A 334 -4.49 -14.43 7.94
C ARG A 334 -5.77 -15.09 8.46
N ALA A 335 -5.72 -16.38 8.75
CA ALA A 335 -6.87 -17.14 9.25
C ALA A 335 -7.40 -16.60 10.59
N LYS A 336 -6.50 -16.23 11.52
CA LYS A 336 -6.88 -15.63 12.81
C LYS A 336 -7.53 -14.27 12.64
N LYS A 337 -6.95 -13.39 11.82
CA LYS A 337 -7.51 -12.06 11.56
C LYS A 337 -8.85 -12.14 10.80
N LEU A 338 -8.98 -13.06 9.85
CA LEU A 338 -10.25 -13.30 9.17
C LEU A 338 -11.32 -13.79 10.14
N LYS A 339 -11.01 -14.78 10.99
CA LYS A 339 -11.94 -15.27 12.03
C LYS A 339 -12.40 -14.14 12.96
N HIS A 340 -11.47 -13.28 13.38
CA HIS A 340 -11.80 -12.12 14.22
C HIS A 340 -12.67 -11.11 13.47
N ALA A 341 -12.35 -10.78 12.23
CA ALA A 341 -13.15 -9.83 11.44
C ALA A 341 -14.58 -10.35 11.20
N THR A 342 -14.75 -11.66 10.98
CA THR A 342 -16.05 -12.26 10.73
C THR A 342 -16.84 -12.58 12.00
N SER A 343 -16.24 -12.53 13.19
CA SER A 343 -16.98 -12.80 14.45
C SER A 343 -17.99 -11.70 14.83
N PHE A 344 -17.97 -10.58 14.11
CA PHE A 344 -18.91 -9.46 14.31
C PHE A 344 -20.12 -9.52 13.37
N ALA A 345 -20.27 -10.60 12.60
CA ALA A 345 -21.40 -10.80 11.69
C ALA A 345 -22.70 -11.22 12.40
N ASP A 346 -22.59 -11.79 13.60
CA ASP A 346 -23.70 -12.22 14.47
C ASP A 346 -24.32 -11.06 15.26
#